data_AF-A0A8S1NG94-F1
#
_entry.id   AF-A0A8S1NG94-F1
#
_cell.length_a   1.000
_cell.length_b   1.000
_cell.length_c   1.000
_cell.angle_alpha   90.00
_cell.angle_beta   90.00
_cell.angle_gamma   90.00
#
_symmetry.space_group_name_H-M   'P 1'
#
loop_
_entity.id
_entity.type
_entity.pdbx_description
1 polymer ?
#
loop_
_entity_poly.entity_id
_entity_poly.type
_entity_poly.pdbx_seq_one_letter_code
_entity_poly.pdbx_strand_id
1 'polypeptide(L)'
;MGNDCSSACNVCKNSETVIDATSFPNDLKQYENSKNLDYTNASNQQQQQQSLQQQNFSQFQHQPLVTEEVHSPHPEQFRSNTQLQQYFSQADKQETTNYHNDQNTYPERRPPFTFRSGAIYDGEWRGQVREGFGLQIWPDGARYEGQWKDNKACGQGKFWHVDGDIYEGEWKEDKANGFGVYIHVNGAKYEGQWKDDLQDGNGVETWADGSKYEGSYKEGKKHGFGKYIWNDGSSYEGNWMDNKICGRGIYCWTDGRKYDGEWLNNNMHGRGVYTWRDGRRYEGEYQYDKKHGQGIYIWADGRKYDGQWAYGKQSGQGKYHLPDGTIRLGLWEDGKRIKWLEEDLSVNKSNHQRY
;
A
#
# COMPACT_ATOMS: atom_id res chain seq x y z
N MET A 1 73.09 -1.86 4.10
CA MET A 1 72.94 -3.27 4.54
C MET A 1 71.53 -3.69 4.14
N GLY A 2 71.29 -4.74 3.35
CA GLY A 2 72.23 -5.61 2.64
C GLY A 2 71.75 -7.06 2.62
N ASN A 3 71.53 -7.61 1.42
CA ASN A 3 71.12 -8.99 1.09
C ASN A 3 69.67 -9.34 1.53
N ASP A 4 68.78 -9.99 0.75
CA ASP A 4 68.82 -10.75 -0.53
C ASP A 4 69.16 -12.26 -0.45
N CYS A 5 68.37 -13.08 -1.17
CA CYS A 5 68.50 -14.53 -1.45
C CYS A 5 68.47 -15.51 -0.24
N SER A 6 68.16 -16.81 -0.37
CA SER A 6 67.52 -17.66 -1.42
C SER A 6 67.05 -18.99 -0.77
N SER A 7 66.05 -19.72 -1.29
CA SER A 7 66.19 -20.97 -2.11
C SER A 7 64.83 -21.73 -2.01
N ALA A 8 64.30 -22.55 -2.95
CA ALA A 8 64.83 -23.50 -3.94
C ALA A 8 65.28 -24.86 -3.32
N CYS A 9 65.05 -26.06 -3.88
CA CYS A 9 64.52 -26.42 -5.21
C CYS A 9 64.10 -27.93 -5.32
N ASN A 10 63.16 -28.26 -6.22
CA ASN A 10 62.98 -29.55 -6.96
C ASN A 10 62.77 -30.86 -6.13
N VAL A 11 62.45 -32.06 -6.66
CA VAL A 11 62.50 -32.73 -8.00
C VAL A 11 61.18 -33.55 -8.15
N CYS A 12 60.38 -33.59 -9.24
CA CYS A 12 60.58 -33.75 -10.70
C CYS A 12 60.70 -35.21 -11.20
N LYS A 13 60.55 -35.39 -12.54
CA LYS A 13 60.62 -36.63 -13.37
C LYS A 13 59.27 -37.38 -13.58
N ASN A 14 58.91 -37.85 -14.79
CA ASN A 14 59.62 -37.81 -16.09
C ASN A 14 58.72 -38.02 -17.35
N SER A 15 59.09 -37.37 -18.48
CA SER A 15 59.26 -37.87 -19.89
C SER A 15 58.18 -38.70 -20.64
N GLU A 16 57.99 -38.74 -21.98
CA GLU A 16 58.36 -38.01 -23.24
C GLU A 16 57.71 -38.81 -24.44
N THR A 17 57.62 -38.49 -25.74
CA THR A 17 58.02 -37.41 -26.71
C THR A 17 56.77 -37.01 -27.59
N VAL A 18 56.69 -36.29 -28.74
CA VAL A 18 57.47 -35.93 -29.98
C VAL A 18 57.65 -37.12 -30.98
N ILE A 19 57.58 -37.07 -32.35
CA ILE A 19 57.67 -36.02 -33.41
C ILE A 19 56.79 -36.32 -34.69
N ASP A 20 56.30 -35.26 -35.34
CA ASP A 20 56.04 -34.90 -36.79
C ASP A 20 55.70 -35.88 -37.99
N ALA A 21 55.04 -35.28 -39.01
CA ALA A 21 55.12 -35.46 -40.49
C ALA A 21 54.45 -36.61 -41.33
N THR A 22 53.52 -36.20 -42.21
CA THR A 22 53.19 -36.68 -43.60
C THR A 22 52.58 -38.06 -43.93
N SER A 23 51.45 -38.09 -44.67
CA SER A 23 51.19 -38.81 -45.97
C SER A 23 49.68 -38.99 -46.32
N PHE A 24 49.35 -39.23 -47.61
CA PHE A 24 48.01 -39.51 -48.19
C PHE A 24 47.93 -40.98 -48.68
N PRO A 25 46.76 -41.67 -48.71
CA PRO A 25 45.68 -41.52 -49.73
C PRO A 25 44.24 -41.47 -49.12
N ASN A 26 43.13 -41.09 -49.76
CA ASN A 26 42.67 -40.99 -51.17
C ASN A 26 41.90 -42.24 -51.71
N ASP A 27 40.57 -42.24 -51.55
CA ASP A 27 39.53 -42.96 -52.34
C ASP A 27 38.18 -42.25 -52.05
N LEU A 28 37.35 -41.70 -52.94
CA LEU A 28 36.89 -41.96 -54.33
C LEU A 28 35.52 -42.68 -54.48
N LYS A 29 34.48 -41.83 -54.57
CA LYS A 29 33.29 -41.94 -55.46
C LYS A 29 32.42 -43.21 -55.43
N GLN A 30 31.21 -43.06 -54.90
CA GLN A 30 29.91 -43.11 -55.61
C GLN A 30 28.80 -42.86 -54.55
N TYR A 31 27.66 -42.20 -54.81
CA TYR A 31 26.91 -41.96 -56.04
C TYR A 31 26.45 -40.48 -56.15
N GLU A 32 26.30 -39.97 -57.37
CA GLU A 32 25.63 -38.68 -57.65
C GLU A 32 24.15 -38.88 -58.05
N ASN A 33 23.43 -37.76 -58.20
CA ASN A 33 22.19 -37.60 -58.97
C ASN A 33 20.88 -38.24 -58.45
N SER A 34 20.17 -37.46 -57.62
CA SER A 34 18.73 -37.24 -57.85
C SER A 34 18.22 -35.89 -57.34
N LYS A 35 18.04 -34.92 -58.26
CA LYS A 35 17.13 -33.74 -58.18
C LYS A 35 17.39 -32.75 -57.02
N ASN A 36 17.60 -31.44 -57.22
CA ASN A 36 17.51 -30.59 -58.41
C ASN A 36 16.16 -30.61 -59.15
N LEU A 37 15.11 -30.36 -58.36
CA LEU A 37 13.78 -29.81 -58.61
C LEU A 37 13.32 -29.44 -57.17
N ASP A 38 12.93 -28.22 -56.78
CA ASP A 38 12.37 -27.11 -57.56
C ASP A 38 13.01 -25.74 -57.22
N TYR A 39 13.75 -25.15 -58.16
CA TYR A 39 14.26 -23.76 -58.03
C TYR A 39 13.24 -22.70 -58.53
N THR A 40 11.94 -22.95 -58.32
CA THR A 40 10.84 -22.07 -58.74
C THR A 40 9.64 -22.12 -57.78
N ASN A 41 9.79 -21.61 -56.54
CA ASN A 41 8.65 -21.18 -55.70
C ASN A 41 9.01 -20.28 -54.50
N ALA A 42 10.15 -19.58 -54.51
CA ALA A 42 10.65 -18.78 -53.38
C ALA A 42 10.58 -17.25 -53.59
N SER A 43 9.86 -16.77 -54.61
CA SER A 43 9.84 -15.36 -55.03
C SER A 43 8.45 -14.71 -55.17
N ASN A 44 7.37 -15.46 -54.95
CA ASN A 44 5.98 -14.99 -55.16
C ASN A 44 5.11 -14.91 -53.88
N GLN A 45 5.71 -14.94 -52.68
CA GLN A 45 4.98 -14.73 -51.42
C GLN A 45 5.39 -13.46 -50.64
N GLN A 46 6.37 -12.67 -51.12
CA GLN A 46 6.73 -11.38 -50.51
C GLN A 46 6.10 -10.15 -51.19
N GLN A 47 5.27 -10.32 -52.23
CA GLN A 47 4.61 -9.22 -52.95
C GLN A 47 3.07 -9.10 -52.74
N GLN A 48 2.48 -9.83 -51.78
CA GLN A 48 1.06 -9.71 -51.42
C GLN A 48 0.79 -9.20 -49.99
N GLN A 49 1.79 -8.61 -49.32
CA GLN A 49 1.59 -7.91 -48.02
C GLN A 49 2.03 -6.43 -48.02
N GLN A 50 2.44 -5.86 -49.16
CA GLN A 50 2.83 -4.44 -49.28
C GLN A 50 1.75 -3.52 -49.90
N SER A 51 0.53 -4.01 -50.13
CA SER A 51 -0.57 -3.25 -50.76
C SER A 51 -1.70 -2.85 -49.80
N LEU A 52 -1.46 -2.84 -48.48
CA LEU A 52 -2.44 -2.43 -47.45
C LEU A 52 -1.84 -1.48 -46.38
N GLN A 53 -0.74 -0.78 -46.68
CA GLN A 53 -0.08 0.17 -45.77
C GLN A 53 0.17 1.57 -46.39
N GLN A 54 -0.66 1.99 -47.35
CA GLN A 54 -0.69 3.38 -47.82
C GLN A 54 -2.14 3.87 -47.87
N GLN A 55 -2.34 5.13 -47.48
CA GLN A 55 -3.58 5.72 -46.92
C GLN A 55 -3.82 5.33 -45.44
N ASN A 56 -3.66 6.21 -44.45
CA ASN A 56 -3.41 7.66 -44.50
C ASN A 56 -2.48 8.18 -43.38
N PHE A 57 -1.52 9.04 -43.78
CA PHE A 57 -0.99 10.16 -42.97
C PHE A 57 -2.16 11.10 -42.59
N SER A 58 -2.21 11.95 -41.57
CA SER A 58 -1.31 12.47 -40.52
C SER A 58 -2.26 13.11 -39.45
N GLN A 59 -1.88 13.68 -38.30
CA GLN A 59 -0.65 14.32 -37.83
C GLN A 59 -0.41 14.02 -36.34
N PHE A 60 0.85 14.04 -35.89
CA PHE A 60 1.17 14.07 -34.47
C PHE A 60 1.03 15.49 -33.91
N GLN A 61 0.16 15.71 -32.93
CA GLN A 61 0.34 16.76 -31.92
C GLN A 61 -0.20 16.33 -30.55
N HIS A 62 0.65 16.56 -29.53
CA HIS A 62 0.38 16.55 -28.08
C HIS A 62 -0.27 15.32 -27.43
N GLN A 63 0.62 14.48 -26.88
CA GLN A 63 0.47 13.74 -25.62
C GLN A 63 0.05 14.66 -24.42
N PRO A 64 -0.35 14.12 -23.25
CA PRO A 64 -0.15 12.73 -22.81
C PRO A 64 -1.40 11.91 -22.51
N LEU A 65 -1.31 10.62 -22.85
CA LEU A 65 -1.83 9.56 -22.01
C LEU A 65 -1.02 9.55 -20.72
N VAL A 66 -1.68 9.70 -19.57
CA VAL A 66 -1.14 9.24 -18.29
C VAL A 66 -2.12 8.20 -17.77
N THR A 67 -1.78 6.93 -17.97
CA THR A 67 -2.31 5.85 -17.13
C THR A 67 -1.59 5.96 -15.81
N GLU A 68 -2.17 6.72 -14.89
CA GLU A 68 -1.57 6.93 -13.58
C GLU A 68 -1.48 5.63 -12.79
N GLU A 69 -0.45 5.56 -11.96
CA GLU A 69 -0.27 4.48 -11.00
C GLU A 69 -1.44 4.50 -10.02
N VAL A 70 -2.24 3.43 -10.03
CA VAL A 70 -3.12 3.16 -8.90
C VAL A 70 -2.20 2.79 -7.75
N HIS A 71 -1.98 3.73 -6.83
CA HIS A 71 -1.25 3.52 -5.57
C HIS A 71 -1.95 2.43 -4.74
N SER A 72 -1.61 1.18 -5.06
CA SER A 72 -2.15 0.00 -4.43
C SER A 72 -1.61 -0.07 -3.00
N PRO A 73 -2.45 -0.22 -1.96
CA PRO A 73 -2.00 -0.22 -0.58
C PRO A 73 -1.19 -1.48 -0.28
N HIS A 74 0.14 -1.34 -0.30
CA HIS A 74 1.08 -2.46 -0.31
C HIS A 74 2.44 -2.01 0.26
N PRO A 75 3.12 -2.85 1.07
CA PRO A 75 2.66 -3.58 2.25
C PRO A 75 3.22 -2.91 3.54
N GLU A 76 3.02 -3.38 4.78
CA GLU A 76 2.32 -4.56 5.31
C GLU A 76 1.18 -4.12 6.25
N GLN A 77 0.32 -5.07 6.64
CA GLN A 77 -0.62 -4.87 7.74
C GLN A 77 0.11 -5.04 9.08
N PHE A 78 -0.36 -4.38 10.16
CA PHE A 78 -0.16 -4.86 11.53
C PHE A 78 -0.82 -6.24 11.67
N ARG A 79 -0.09 -7.27 11.23
CA ARG A 79 -0.30 -8.66 11.62
C ARG A 79 0.76 -8.95 12.66
N SER A 80 0.34 -9.44 13.82
CA SER A 80 1.20 -10.21 14.71
C SER A 80 1.63 -11.49 13.98
N ASN A 81 2.65 -11.36 13.12
CA ASN A 81 3.14 -12.44 12.25
C ASN A 81 4.20 -13.31 12.93
N THR A 82 4.16 -13.32 14.26
CA THR A 82 4.73 -14.33 15.15
C THR A 82 3.59 -15.21 15.65
N GLN A 83 3.82 -16.51 15.78
CA GLN A 83 2.90 -17.36 16.54
C GLN A 83 2.82 -16.79 17.95
N LEU A 84 1.61 -16.54 18.46
CA LEU A 84 1.41 -16.06 19.84
C LEU A 84 1.85 -17.15 20.83
N GLN A 85 3.15 -17.16 21.14
CA GLN A 85 3.68 -17.76 22.34
C GLN A 85 2.94 -17.11 23.51
N GLN A 86 2.27 -17.92 24.32
CA GLN A 86 1.41 -17.42 25.39
C GLN A 86 2.25 -17.01 26.60
N TYR A 87 2.90 -15.84 26.48
CA TYR A 87 3.28 -15.02 27.61
C TYR A 87 2.07 -14.87 28.55
N PHE A 88 2.32 -14.75 29.84
CA PHE A 88 1.28 -14.82 30.89
C PHE A 88 0.49 -16.15 30.85
N SER A 89 1.18 -17.28 30.66
CA SER A 89 0.55 -18.60 30.55
C SER A 89 -0.35 -18.96 31.76
N GLN A 90 -1.36 -19.80 31.52
CA GLN A 90 -2.20 -20.33 32.60
C GLN A 90 -1.45 -21.34 33.50
N ALA A 91 -0.37 -21.96 33.00
CA ALA A 91 0.43 -22.89 33.79
C ALA A 91 1.18 -22.19 34.92
N ASP A 92 1.84 -21.06 34.63
CA ASP A 92 2.54 -20.25 35.64
C ASP A 92 1.55 -19.73 36.71
N LYS A 93 0.33 -19.33 36.28
CA LYS A 93 -0.75 -18.86 37.16
C LYS A 93 -1.28 -19.95 38.10
N GLN A 94 -1.37 -21.19 37.61
CA GLN A 94 -1.78 -22.36 38.39
C GLN A 94 -0.67 -22.86 39.33
N GLU A 95 0.60 -22.65 38.99
CA GLU A 95 1.73 -23.11 39.79
C GLU A 95 1.69 -22.59 41.24
N THR A 96 1.32 -21.32 41.43
CA THR A 96 1.31 -20.68 42.74
C THR A 96 -0.07 -20.72 43.41
N THR A 97 -1.17 -20.78 42.66
CA THR A 97 -2.53 -20.72 43.22
C THR A 97 -3.04 -22.03 43.86
N ASN A 98 -2.31 -23.14 43.74
CA ASN A 98 -2.71 -24.46 44.26
C ASN A 98 -2.64 -24.64 45.80
N TYR A 99 -2.28 -23.61 46.58
CA TYR A 99 -2.20 -23.67 48.04
C TYR A 99 -3.27 -22.81 48.73
N HIS A 100 -4.33 -23.45 49.23
CA HIS A 100 -5.29 -22.83 50.13
C HIS A 100 -4.74 -22.71 51.57
N ASN A 101 -4.40 -21.49 52.00
CA ASN A 101 -4.68 -20.89 53.33
C ASN A 101 -3.76 -19.69 53.69
N ASP A 102 -3.46 -18.79 52.75
CA ASP A 102 -2.84 -17.50 53.10
C ASP A 102 -3.87 -16.49 53.59
N GLN A 103 -3.69 -16.01 54.82
CA GLN A 103 -4.42 -14.85 55.36
C GLN A 103 -3.70 -13.51 55.10
N ASN A 104 -2.61 -13.49 54.33
CA ASN A 104 -1.87 -12.26 54.07
C ASN A 104 -2.62 -11.36 53.08
N THR A 105 -3.26 -10.31 53.61
CA THR A 105 -4.11 -9.37 52.85
C THR A 105 -3.32 -8.27 52.13
N TYR A 106 -2.04 -8.09 52.44
CA TYR A 106 -1.21 -7.00 51.94
C TYR A 106 -0.16 -7.50 50.93
N PRO A 107 0.20 -6.72 49.90
CA PRO A 107 1.34 -7.01 49.04
C PRO A 107 2.66 -6.96 49.83
N GLU A 108 3.56 -7.90 49.55
CA GLU A 108 4.93 -7.92 50.07
C GLU A 108 5.92 -8.28 48.95
N ARG A 109 7.08 -7.60 48.87
CA ARG A 109 8.14 -8.00 47.92
C ARG A 109 8.90 -9.21 48.45
N ARG A 110 9.14 -10.19 47.58
CA ARG A 110 9.84 -11.44 47.89
C ARG A 110 11.14 -11.59 47.08
N PRO A 111 12.06 -12.49 47.48
CA PRO A 111 13.15 -12.92 46.60
C PRO A 111 12.63 -13.47 45.26
N PRO A 112 13.41 -13.41 44.18
CA PRO A 112 12.95 -13.83 42.86
C PRO A 112 12.48 -15.29 42.82
N PHE A 113 11.27 -15.52 42.31
CA PHE A 113 10.68 -16.84 42.11
C PHE A 113 10.98 -17.35 40.70
N THR A 114 11.35 -18.62 40.56
CA THR A 114 11.54 -19.27 39.24
C THR A 114 10.46 -20.32 39.05
N PHE A 115 9.62 -20.15 38.04
CA PHE A 115 8.58 -21.10 37.66
C PHE A 115 9.19 -22.34 36.96
N ARG A 116 8.47 -23.47 36.93
CA ARG A 116 8.88 -24.67 36.17
C ARG A 116 8.99 -24.43 34.65
N SER A 117 8.41 -23.35 34.13
CA SER A 117 8.62 -22.86 32.76
C SER A 117 10.02 -22.27 32.54
N GLY A 118 10.81 -22.05 33.59
CA GLY A 118 12.09 -21.33 33.56
C GLY A 118 11.93 -19.80 33.63
N ALA A 119 10.70 -19.28 33.62
CA ALA A 119 10.43 -17.86 33.76
C ALA A 119 10.73 -17.39 35.21
N ILE A 120 11.19 -16.15 35.38
CA ILE A 120 11.62 -15.57 36.67
C ILE A 120 10.77 -14.33 37.00
N TYR A 121 10.26 -14.24 38.23
CA TYR A 121 9.53 -13.07 38.74
C TYR A 121 10.22 -12.47 39.96
N ASP A 122 10.59 -11.19 39.89
CA ASP A 122 11.00 -10.35 41.02
C ASP A 122 9.97 -9.24 41.22
N GLY A 123 9.28 -9.23 42.35
CA GLY A 123 8.19 -8.29 42.60
C GLY A 123 7.37 -8.59 43.83
N GLU A 124 6.22 -7.93 43.91
CA GLU A 124 5.27 -8.00 45.01
C GLU A 124 4.28 -9.17 44.88
N TRP A 125 3.87 -9.70 46.03
CA TRP A 125 2.98 -10.86 46.16
C TRP A 125 1.91 -10.61 47.23
N ARG A 126 0.67 -11.01 46.98
CA ARG A 126 -0.38 -11.16 48.02
C ARG A 126 -0.66 -12.65 48.21
N GLY A 127 -0.31 -13.21 49.36
CA GLY A 127 -0.41 -14.67 49.58
C GLY A 127 0.43 -15.43 48.55
N GLN A 128 -0.20 -16.16 47.62
CA GLN A 128 0.50 -16.83 46.51
C GLN A 128 0.23 -16.24 45.11
N VAL A 129 -0.35 -15.05 44.98
CA VAL A 129 -0.52 -14.37 43.67
C VAL A 129 0.42 -13.17 43.52
N ARG A 130 0.96 -12.99 42.31
CA ARG A 130 1.65 -11.75 41.91
C ARG A 130 0.65 -10.60 41.96
N GLU A 131 0.98 -9.56 42.73
CA GLU A 131 0.09 -8.44 43.05
C GLU A 131 0.95 -7.24 43.45
N GLY A 132 0.72 -6.05 42.89
CA GLY A 132 1.61 -4.89 43.06
C GLY A 132 2.59 -4.76 41.90
N PHE A 133 3.77 -4.17 42.11
CA PHE A 133 4.75 -3.99 41.04
C PHE A 133 5.69 -5.20 40.91
N GLY A 134 6.05 -5.58 39.68
CA GLY A 134 7.00 -6.67 39.47
C GLY A 134 7.51 -6.83 38.04
N LEU A 135 8.73 -7.35 37.95
CA LEU A 135 9.45 -7.72 36.74
C LEU A 135 9.34 -9.23 36.52
N GLN A 136 8.71 -9.62 35.41
CA GLN A 136 8.69 -10.98 34.89
C GLN A 136 9.64 -11.06 33.70
N ILE A 137 10.52 -12.07 33.69
CA ILE A 137 11.40 -12.42 32.56
C ILE A 137 11.04 -13.83 32.11
N TRP A 138 11.02 -14.09 30.80
CA TRP A 138 10.82 -15.41 30.20
C TRP A 138 12.15 -15.99 29.64
N PRO A 139 12.27 -17.31 29.44
CA PRO A 139 13.53 -17.96 29.02
C PRO A 139 14.07 -17.50 27.66
N ASP A 140 13.22 -16.91 26.84
CA ASP A 140 13.54 -16.34 25.52
C ASP A 140 14.12 -14.90 25.60
N GLY A 141 14.08 -14.26 26.78
CA GLY A 141 14.53 -12.89 27.00
C GLY A 141 13.43 -11.82 26.88
N ALA A 142 12.20 -12.21 26.52
CA ALA A 142 11.05 -11.33 26.66
C ALA A 142 10.81 -11.01 28.15
N ARG A 143 10.22 -9.84 28.43
CA ARG A 143 10.00 -9.38 29.81
C ARG A 143 8.87 -8.38 29.94
N TYR A 144 8.19 -8.41 31.09
CA TYR A 144 7.18 -7.43 31.50
C TYR A 144 7.62 -6.79 32.82
N GLU A 145 7.64 -5.46 32.87
CA GLU A 145 7.83 -4.68 34.09
C GLU A 145 6.62 -3.76 34.29
N GLY A 146 5.87 -3.94 35.37
CA GLY A 146 4.64 -3.18 35.57
C GLY A 146 3.82 -3.64 36.75
N GLN A 147 2.57 -3.18 36.79
CA GLN A 147 1.62 -3.57 37.83
C GLN A 147 1.00 -4.96 37.52
N TRP A 148 0.74 -5.70 38.60
CA TRP A 148 0.17 -7.03 38.61
C TRP A 148 -1.04 -7.05 39.54
N LYS A 149 -2.04 -7.85 39.17
CA LYS A 149 -3.19 -8.15 40.01
C LYS A 149 -3.67 -9.57 39.77
N ASP A 150 -3.94 -10.30 40.85
CA ASP A 150 -4.50 -11.66 40.83
C ASP A 150 -3.77 -12.56 39.81
N ASN A 151 -2.44 -12.48 39.82
CA ASN A 151 -1.51 -13.23 38.97
C ASN A 151 -1.46 -12.81 37.47
N LYS A 152 -2.01 -11.64 37.10
CA LYS A 152 -2.10 -11.11 35.73
C LYS A 152 -1.47 -9.72 35.58
N ALA A 153 -1.04 -9.36 34.38
CA ALA A 153 -0.67 -7.96 34.07
C ALA A 153 -1.90 -7.04 34.04
N CYS A 154 -1.77 -5.86 34.63
CA CYS A 154 -2.81 -4.84 34.75
C CYS A 154 -2.22 -3.44 34.94
N GLY A 155 -3.01 -2.38 34.81
CA GLY A 155 -2.56 -1.02 35.13
C GLY A 155 -1.42 -0.57 34.22
N GLN A 156 -0.51 0.25 34.71
CA GLN A 156 0.65 0.69 33.93
C GLN A 156 1.72 -0.41 33.87
N GLY A 157 2.21 -0.70 32.66
CA GLY A 157 3.25 -1.71 32.44
C GLY A 157 3.93 -1.62 31.08
N LYS A 158 5.16 -2.11 31.04
CA LYS A 158 6.04 -2.14 29.87
C LYS A 158 6.44 -3.57 29.53
N PHE A 159 6.23 -3.96 28.28
CA PHE A 159 6.61 -5.26 27.76
C PHE A 159 7.64 -5.08 26.65
N TRP A 160 8.72 -5.85 26.72
CA TRP A 160 9.70 -6.00 25.66
C TRP A 160 9.58 -7.42 25.13
N HIS A 161 9.21 -7.54 23.86
CA HIS A 161 9.07 -8.80 23.15
C HIS A 161 10.43 -9.30 22.64
N VAL A 162 10.53 -10.58 22.28
CA VAL A 162 11.81 -11.24 21.95
C VAL A 162 12.41 -10.78 20.61
N ASP A 163 11.59 -10.31 19.68
CA ASP A 163 12.02 -9.72 18.40
C ASP A 163 12.53 -8.27 18.51
N GLY A 164 12.37 -7.65 19.70
CA GLY A 164 12.76 -6.27 19.97
C GLY A 164 11.61 -5.26 19.97
N ASP A 165 10.38 -5.69 19.68
CA ASP A 165 9.19 -4.84 19.76
C ASP A 165 8.85 -4.50 21.23
N ILE A 166 8.30 -3.30 21.47
CA ILE A 166 8.04 -2.76 22.82
C ILE A 166 6.61 -2.23 22.91
N TYR A 167 5.87 -2.63 23.94
CA TYR A 167 4.64 -1.96 24.38
C TYR A 167 4.86 -1.26 25.73
N GLU A 168 4.32 -0.06 25.89
CA GLU A 168 4.34 0.73 27.12
C GLU A 168 3.01 1.46 27.29
N GLY A 169 2.25 1.12 28.33
CA GLY A 169 0.92 1.73 28.55
C GLY A 169 0.04 0.95 29.52
N GLU A 170 -1.26 1.08 29.34
CA GLU A 170 -2.28 0.45 30.17
C GLU A 170 -2.53 -1.03 29.77
N TRP A 171 -2.67 -1.87 30.80
CA TRP A 171 -2.92 -3.30 30.73
C TRP A 171 -4.17 -3.69 31.52
N LYS A 172 -4.81 -4.79 31.10
CA LYS A 172 -5.96 -5.38 31.78
C LYS A 172 -6.06 -6.87 31.45
N GLU A 173 -6.09 -7.71 32.48
CA GLU A 173 -6.27 -9.16 32.33
C GLU A 173 -5.27 -9.78 31.32
N ASP A 174 -3.99 -9.41 31.45
CA ASP A 174 -2.87 -9.82 30.58
C ASP A 174 -2.82 -9.21 29.17
N LYS A 175 -3.68 -8.23 28.87
CA LYS A 175 -3.78 -7.60 27.54
C LYS A 175 -3.51 -6.10 27.54
N ALA A 176 -3.11 -5.54 26.40
CA ALA A 176 -3.14 -4.10 26.17
C ALA A 176 -4.59 -3.57 26.18
N ASN A 177 -4.86 -2.53 26.99
CA ASN A 177 -6.22 -2.02 27.24
C ASN A 177 -6.17 -0.62 27.86
N GLY A 178 -6.69 0.41 27.19
CA GLY A 178 -6.52 1.81 27.56
C GLY A 178 -5.50 2.52 26.68
N PHE A 179 -4.86 3.59 27.15
CA PHE A 179 -3.84 4.29 26.37
C PHE A 179 -2.49 3.56 26.40
N GLY A 180 -1.82 3.47 25.25
CA GLY A 180 -0.51 2.84 25.17
C GLY A 180 0.25 3.14 23.87
N VAL A 181 1.57 3.04 23.97
CA VAL A 181 2.53 3.19 22.88
C VAL A 181 3.10 1.82 22.53
N TYR A 182 3.07 1.48 21.26
CA TYR A 182 3.73 0.29 20.70
C TYR A 182 4.80 0.75 19.70
N ILE A 183 6.01 0.20 19.80
CA ILE A 183 7.16 0.54 18.95
C ILE A 183 7.70 -0.77 18.38
N HIS A 184 7.70 -0.88 17.05
CA HIS A 184 8.37 -1.97 16.34
C HIS A 184 9.89 -1.75 16.28
N VAL A 185 10.65 -2.84 16.23
CA VAL A 185 12.10 -2.87 16.00
C VAL A 185 12.50 -2.21 14.66
N ASN A 186 11.58 -2.15 13.69
CA ASN A 186 11.78 -1.43 12.41
C ASN A 186 11.58 0.10 12.49
N GLY A 187 11.19 0.63 13.65
CA GLY A 187 10.94 2.06 13.87
C GLY A 187 9.51 2.54 13.63
N ALA A 188 8.61 1.67 13.12
CA ALA A 188 7.19 1.96 13.10
C ALA A 188 6.61 2.03 14.53
N LYS A 189 5.59 2.86 14.73
CA LYS A 189 5.03 3.16 16.05
C LYS A 189 3.52 3.38 15.97
N TYR A 190 2.79 2.87 16.96
CA TYR A 190 1.43 3.29 17.28
C TYR A 190 1.40 3.98 18.65
N GLU A 191 0.62 5.05 18.79
CA GLU A 191 0.35 5.74 20.05
C GLU A 191 -1.14 6.10 20.10
N GLY A 192 -1.88 5.52 21.04
CA GLY A 192 -3.32 5.69 21.08
C GLY A 192 -4.04 4.74 22.02
N GLN A 193 -5.33 4.58 21.78
CA GLN A 193 -6.21 3.71 22.55
C GLN A 193 -6.14 2.24 22.07
N TRP A 194 -6.21 1.33 23.03
CA TRP A 194 -6.12 -0.11 22.90
C TRP A 194 -7.28 -0.79 23.62
N LYS A 195 -7.67 -1.96 23.12
CA LYS A 195 -8.68 -2.82 23.73
C LYS A 195 -8.47 -4.25 23.27
N ASP A 196 -8.28 -5.12 24.26
CA ASP A 196 -8.11 -6.56 24.06
C ASP A 196 -7.03 -6.89 23.01
N ASP A 197 -5.85 -6.25 23.14
CA ASP A 197 -4.68 -6.35 22.25
C ASP A 197 -4.83 -5.75 20.85
N LEU A 198 -5.94 -5.03 20.58
CA LEU A 198 -6.21 -4.36 19.31
C LEU A 198 -6.29 -2.85 19.46
N GLN A 199 -5.94 -2.10 18.40
CA GLN A 199 -6.19 -0.67 18.31
C GLN A 199 -7.71 -0.41 18.23
N ASP A 200 -8.28 0.35 19.18
CA ASP A 200 -9.72 0.63 19.29
C ASP A 200 -9.90 2.00 19.98
N GLY A 201 -10.57 2.96 19.32
CA GLY A 201 -10.60 4.37 19.75
C GLY A 201 -9.70 5.25 18.89
N ASN A 202 -9.13 6.33 19.42
CA ASN A 202 -8.28 7.24 18.64
C ASN A 202 -6.79 6.90 18.80
N GLY A 203 -6.02 7.04 17.71
CA GLY A 203 -4.58 6.83 17.73
C GLY A 203 -3.84 7.42 16.53
N VAL A 204 -2.52 7.50 16.70
CA VAL A 204 -1.54 7.90 15.68
C VAL A 204 -0.70 6.68 15.33
N GLU A 205 -0.54 6.40 14.05
CA GLU A 205 0.38 5.37 13.53
C GLU A 205 1.39 6.04 12.60
N THR A 206 2.67 5.74 12.78
CA THR A 206 3.77 6.23 11.93
C THR A 206 4.62 5.05 11.48
N TRP A 207 4.92 4.96 10.18
CA TRP A 207 5.71 3.88 9.60
C TRP A 207 7.16 4.32 9.33
N ALA A 208 8.04 3.34 9.14
CA ALA A 208 9.48 3.55 8.94
C ALA A 208 9.84 4.29 7.63
N ASP A 209 8.89 4.38 6.69
CA ASP A 209 8.99 5.15 5.44
C ASP A 209 8.64 6.64 5.60
N GLY A 210 8.19 7.05 6.79
CA GLY A 210 7.72 8.40 7.08
C GLY A 210 6.22 8.64 6.83
N SER A 211 5.47 7.64 6.36
CA SER A 211 4.01 7.72 6.28
C SER A 211 3.39 7.86 7.68
N LYS A 212 2.22 8.50 7.78
CA LYS A 212 1.50 8.72 9.05
C LYS A 212 -0.02 8.61 8.88
N TYR A 213 -0.69 7.94 9.82
CA TYR A 213 -2.14 8.05 10.04
C TYR A 213 -2.42 8.69 11.41
N GLU A 214 -3.47 9.50 11.48
CA GLU A 214 -4.01 10.08 12.71
C GLU A 214 -5.54 10.08 12.62
N GLY A 215 -6.20 9.36 13.53
CA GLY A 215 -7.66 9.22 13.48
C GLY A 215 -8.19 8.06 14.32
N SER A 216 -9.42 7.66 14.01
CA SER A 216 -10.12 6.59 14.73
C SER A 216 -9.78 5.19 14.20
N TYR A 217 -9.83 4.24 15.12
CA TYR A 217 -9.61 2.81 14.98
C TYR A 217 -10.75 2.02 15.61
N LYS A 218 -10.99 0.83 15.08
CA LYS A 218 -11.87 -0.17 15.66
C LYS A 218 -11.34 -1.57 15.35
N GLU A 219 -11.24 -2.44 16.35
CA GLU A 219 -10.85 -3.86 16.18
C GLU A 219 -9.58 -4.04 15.32
N GLY A 220 -8.56 -3.19 15.52
CA GLY A 220 -7.29 -3.22 14.78
C GLY A 220 -7.33 -2.64 13.35
N LYS A 221 -8.39 -1.90 12.99
CA LYS A 221 -8.57 -1.30 11.66
C LYS A 221 -8.86 0.19 11.74
N LYS A 222 -8.35 0.97 10.79
CA LYS A 222 -8.73 2.37 10.56
C LYS A 222 -10.23 2.41 10.22
N HIS A 223 -11.00 3.14 11.02
CA HIS A 223 -12.47 3.12 10.98
C HIS A 223 -13.01 4.40 11.63
N GLY A 224 -13.95 5.09 10.98
CA GLY A 224 -14.40 6.43 11.40
C GLY A 224 -13.67 7.55 10.65
N PHE A 225 -13.45 8.71 11.27
CA PHE A 225 -12.72 9.80 10.63
C PHE A 225 -11.20 9.65 10.85
N GLY A 226 -10.40 9.99 9.84
CA GLY A 226 -8.95 9.94 9.95
C GLY A 226 -8.21 10.58 8.78
N LYS A 227 -7.01 11.05 9.08
CA LYS A 227 -6.06 11.63 8.13
C LYS A 227 -4.91 10.67 7.88
N TYR A 228 -4.58 10.43 6.62
CA TYR A 228 -3.38 9.71 6.19
C TYR A 228 -2.49 10.65 5.39
N ILE A 229 -1.18 10.57 5.61
CA ILE A 229 -0.13 11.24 4.84
C ILE A 229 0.83 10.15 4.37
N TRP A 230 1.02 10.04 3.07
CA TRP A 230 1.94 9.08 2.46
C TRP A 230 3.37 9.63 2.42
N ASN A 231 4.35 8.73 2.34
CA ASN A 231 5.78 9.04 2.20
C ASN A 231 6.12 9.99 1.03
N ASP A 232 5.31 10.02 -0.04
CA ASP A 232 5.47 10.93 -1.18
C ASP A 232 5.00 12.37 -0.88
N GLY A 233 4.26 12.57 0.22
CA GLY A 233 3.67 13.85 0.62
C GLY A 233 2.23 14.05 0.15
N SER A 234 1.62 13.08 -0.54
CA SER A 234 0.17 13.07 -0.76
C SER A 234 -0.58 12.84 0.55
N SER A 235 -1.86 13.24 0.61
CA SER A 235 -2.66 13.06 1.83
C SER A 235 -4.14 12.86 1.56
N TYR A 236 -4.78 12.06 2.43
CA TYR A 236 -6.23 11.89 2.49
C TYR A 236 -6.75 12.33 3.86
N GLU A 237 -7.88 13.01 3.90
CA GLU A 237 -8.57 13.41 5.12
C GLU A 237 -10.07 13.20 4.95
N GLY A 238 -10.66 12.27 5.72
CA GLY A 238 -12.04 11.85 5.50
C GLY A 238 -12.43 10.59 6.27
N ASN A 239 -13.42 9.87 5.76
CA ASN A 239 -13.96 8.68 6.41
C ASN A 239 -13.25 7.40 5.96
N TRP A 240 -13.15 6.45 6.90
CA TRP A 240 -12.53 5.14 6.78
C TRP A 240 -13.48 4.06 7.27
N MET A 241 -13.44 2.90 6.63
CA MET A 241 -14.14 1.70 7.05
C MET A 241 -13.27 0.48 6.75
N ASP A 242 -12.86 -0.23 7.80
CA ASP A 242 -12.09 -1.47 7.73
C ASP A 242 -10.81 -1.35 6.86
N ASN A 243 -9.98 -0.37 7.19
CA ASN A 243 -8.75 0.00 6.47
C ASN A 243 -8.95 0.49 5.02
N LYS A 244 -10.18 0.87 4.63
CA LYS A 244 -10.49 1.46 3.33
C LYS A 244 -11.03 2.88 3.45
N ILE A 245 -10.64 3.73 2.51
CA ILE A 245 -11.22 5.04 2.26
C ILE A 245 -12.68 4.89 1.76
N CYS A 246 -13.60 5.63 2.36
CA CYS A 246 -15.03 5.59 2.05
C CYS A 246 -15.75 6.91 2.40
N GLY A 247 -17.04 7.02 2.09
CA GLY A 247 -17.87 8.15 2.53
C GLY A 247 -17.39 9.48 1.95
N ARG A 248 -17.47 10.58 2.70
CA ARG A 248 -16.89 11.87 2.28
C ARG A 248 -15.40 11.94 2.63
N GLY A 249 -14.58 12.45 1.72
CA GLY A 249 -13.17 12.71 2.00
C GLY A 249 -12.48 13.56 0.94
N ILE A 250 -11.37 14.18 1.35
CA ILE A 250 -10.48 14.98 0.50
C ILE A 250 -9.20 14.18 0.26
N TYR A 251 -8.75 14.08 -0.99
CA TYR A 251 -7.41 13.60 -1.34
C TYR A 251 -6.65 14.72 -2.05
N CYS A 252 -5.39 14.94 -1.66
CA CYS A 252 -4.46 15.88 -2.26
C CYS A 252 -3.24 15.12 -2.79
N TRP A 253 -2.98 15.23 -4.10
CA TRP A 253 -1.80 14.68 -4.75
C TRP A 253 -0.61 15.65 -4.71
N THR A 254 0.60 15.10 -4.75
CA THR A 254 1.89 15.82 -4.69
C THR A 254 2.08 16.83 -5.83
N ASP A 255 1.51 16.53 -7.01
CA ASP A 255 1.52 17.41 -8.19
C ASP A 255 0.54 18.60 -8.11
N GLY A 256 -0.22 18.72 -7.02
CA GLY A 256 -1.18 19.79 -6.78
C GLY A 256 -2.59 19.52 -7.31
N ARG A 257 -2.91 18.30 -7.75
CA ARG A 257 -4.32 17.88 -7.93
C ARG A 257 -5.01 17.67 -6.58
N LYS A 258 -6.32 17.87 -6.54
CA LYS A 258 -7.18 17.59 -5.38
C LYS A 258 -8.49 16.97 -5.84
N TYR A 259 -8.98 15.99 -5.09
CA TYR A 259 -10.36 15.50 -5.16
C TYR A 259 -11.06 15.78 -3.82
N ASP A 260 -12.25 16.36 -3.89
CA ASP A 260 -13.11 16.68 -2.76
C ASP A 260 -14.48 16.03 -3.03
N GLY A 261 -14.71 14.84 -2.48
CA GLY A 261 -15.76 13.98 -3.02
C GLY A 261 -16.20 12.83 -2.13
N GLU A 262 -17.10 12.04 -2.69
CA GLU A 262 -17.51 10.75 -2.13
C GLU A 262 -16.55 9.63 -2.59
N TRP A 263 -16.49 8.56 -1.80
CA TRP A 263 -15.53 7.46 -1.94
C TRP A 263 -16.17 6.11 -1.60
N LEU A 264 -15.75 5.06 -2.30
CA LEU A 264 -16.21 3.69 -2.05
C LEU A 264 -15.05 2.70 -2.25
N ASN A 265 -14.66 1.98 -1.19
CA ASN A 265 -13.58 0.98 -1.21
C ASN A 265 -12.29 1.52 -1.89
N ASN A 266 -11.76 2.65 -1.42
CA ASN A 266 -10.58 3.35 -1.98
C ASN A 266 -10.75 4.01 -3.37
N ASN A 267 -11.90 3.85 -4.05
CA ASN A 267 -12.15 4.47 -5.35
C ASN A 267 -12.95 5.79 -5.16
N MET A 268 -12.71 6.79 -6.01
CA MET A 268 -13.63 7.93 -6.17
C MET A 268 -14.97 7.41 -6.70
N HIS A 269 -16.07 7.82 -6.06
CA HIS A 269 -17.42 7.34 -6.34
C HIS A 269 -18.44 8.42 -5.98
N GLY A 270 -19.68 8.34 -6.47
CA GLY A 270 -20.70 9.34 -6.11
C GLY A 270 -20.33 10.74 -6.61
N ARG A 271 -20.62 11.79 -5.85
CA ARG A 271 -20.40 13.19 -6.25
C ARG A 271 -19.08 13.75 -5.73
N GLY A 272 -18.25 14.27 -6.65
CA GLY A 272 -16.96 14.85 -6.30
C GLY A 272 -16.53 16.01 -7.19
N VAL A 273 -15.70 16.88 -6.61
CA VAL A 273 -15.02 17.98 -7.29
C VAL A 273 -13.55 17.60 -7.43
N TYR A 274 -13.07 17.49 -8.67
CA TYR A 274 -11.67 17.24 -8.99
C TYR A 274 -11.05 18.52 -9.57
N THR A 275 -9.95 19.01 -9.01
CA THR A 275 -9.22 20.19 -9.49
C THR A 275 -7.79 19.83 -9.86
N TRP A 276 -7.33 20.33 -11.00
CA TRP A 276 -5.94 20.22 -11.44
C TRP A 276 -5.17 21.53 -11.14
N ARG A 277 -3.85 21.43 -10.94
CA ARG A 277 -2.96 22.56 -10.65
C ARG A 277 -2.98 23.66 -11.72
N ASP A 278 -3.34 23.33 -12.95
CA ASP A 278 -3.50 24.26 -14.08
C ASP A 278 -4.86 24.96 -14.15
N GLY A 279 -5.71 24.82 -13.12
CA GLY A 279 -7.02 25.46 -13.02
C GLY A 279 -8.16 24.71 -13.72
N ARG A 280 -7.89 23.59 -14.41
CA ARG A 280 -8.97 22.70 -14.88
C ARG A 280 -9.76 22.16 -13.68
N ARG A 281 -11.06 21.95 -13.86
CA ARG A 281 -11.96 21.43 -12.81
C ARG A 281 -13.00 20.48 -13.39
N TYR A 282 -13.33 19.42 -12.66
CA TYR A 282 -14.51 18.59 -12.88
C TYR A 282 -15.39 18.65 -11.64
N GLU A 283 -16.69 18.74 -11.82
CA GLU A 283 -17.69 18.68 -10.75
C GLU A 283 -18.86 17.84 -11.25
N GLY A 284 -19.07 16.67 -10.66
CA GLY A 284 -20.05 15.71 -11.16
C GLY A 284 -19.93 14.34 -10.52
N GLU A 285 -20.54 13.36 -11.16
CA GLU A 285 -20.58 11.98 -10.67
C GLU A 285 -19.34 11.17 -11.09
N TYR A 286 -19.00 10.19 -10.25
CA TYR A 286 -17.91 9.23 -10.40
C TYR A 286 -18.39 7.81 -10.13
N GLN A 287 -17.83 6.85 -10.85
CA GLN A 287 -18.05 5.42 -10.67
C GLN A 287 -16.74 4.68 -10.89
N TYR A 288 -16.11 4.25 -9.78
CA TYR A 288 -14.80 3.57 -9.77
C TYR A 288 -13.73 4.36 -10.54
N ASP A 289 -13.40 5.53 -9.97
CA ASP A 289 -12.43 6.52 -10.46
C ASP A 289 -12.74 7.20 -11.81
N LYS A 290 -13.76 6.71 -12.52
CA LYS A 290 -14.17 7.24 -13.82
C LYS A 290 -15.32 8.23 -13.66
N LYS A 291 -15.19 9.39 -14.31
CA LYS A 291 -16.29 10.34 -14.52
C LYS A 291 -17.49 9.63 -15.14
N HIS A 292 -18.66 9.83 -14.56
CA HIS A 292 -19.91 9.15 -14.89
C HIS A 292 -21.10 10.10 -14.74
N GLY A 293 -22.32 9.64 -15.04
CA GLY A 293 -23.56 10.37 -14.75
C GLY A 293 -23.60 11.75 -15.42
N GLN A 294 -24.00 12.78 -14.67
CA GLN A 294 -23.88 14.18 -15.09
C GLN A 294 -22.61 14.82 -14.52
N GLY A 295 -21.96 15.67 -15.32
CA GLY A 295 -20.75 16.35 -14.89
C GLY A 295 -20.38 17.59 -15.68
N ILE A 296 -19.95 18.61 -14.94
CA ILE A 296 -19.38 19.86 -15.45
C ILE A 296 -17.87 19.72 -15.53
N TYR A 297 -17.28 19.96 -16.70
CA TYR A 297 -15.83 20.08 -16.88
C TYR A 297 -15.47 21.49 -17.34
N ILE A 298 -14.51 22.11 -16.67
CA ILE A 298 -14.00 23.45 -16.94
C ILE A 298 -12.55 23.30 -17.39
N TRP A 299 -12.23 23.86 -18.57
CA TRP A 299 -10.87 23.96 -19.09
C TRP A 299 -10.16 25.20 -18.52
N ALA A 300 -8.82 25.19 -18.52
CA ALA A 300 -8.00 26.30 -17.99
C ALA A 300 -8.21 27.64 -18.72
N ASP A 301 -8.76 27.62 -19.94
CA ASP A 301 -9.11 28.79 -20.75
C ASP A 301 -10.56 29.26 -20.56
N GLY A 302 -11.24 28.79 -19.50
CA GLY A 302 -12.59 29.21 -19.14
C GLY A 302 -13.72 28.56 -19.94
N ARG A 303 -13.41 27.74 -20.95
CA ARG A 303 -14.43 26.90 -21.61
C ARG A 303 -15.05 25.92 -20.61
N LYS A 304 -16.31 25.57 -20.81
CA LYS A 304 -17.02 24.57 -19.99
C LYS A 304 -17.81 23.57 -20.83
N TYR A 305 -17.82 22.30 -20.43
CA TYR A 305 -18.78 21.28 -20.87
C TYR A 305 -19.71 20.94 -19.70
N ASP A 306 -21.00 20.77 -19.98
CA ASP A 306 -22.06 20.48 -19.00
C ASP A 306 -22.97 19.41 -19.59
N GLY A 307 -22.85 18.16 -19.14
CA GLY A 307 -23.57 17.05 -19.75
C GLY A 307 -23.14 15.67 -19.25
N GLN A 308 -23.51 14.64 -20.01
CA GLN A 308 -23.36 13.24 -19.60
C GLN A 308 -21.93 12.72 -19.75
N TRP A 309 -21.52 11.85 -18.83
CA TRP A 309 -20.23 11.17 -18.84
C TRP A 309 -20.39 9.65 -18.74
N ALA A 310 -19.59 8.91 -19.50
CA ALA A 310 -19.49 7.47 -19.46
C ALA A 310 -18.03 7.04 -19.52
N TYR A 311 -17.63 6.10 -18.64
CA TYR A 311 -16.28 5.53 -18.58
C TYR A 311 -15.13 6.56 -18.60
N GLY A 312 -15.33 7.74 -17.99
CA GLY A 312 -14.33 8.81 -17.91
C GLY A 312 -14.39 9.85 -19.04
N LYS A 313 -15.28 9.68 -20.03
CA LYS A 313 -15.36 10.49 -21.26
C LYS A 313 -16.72 11.18 -21.40
N GLN A 314 -16.79 12.28 -22.16
CA GLN A 314 -18.07 12.89 -22.54
C GLN A 314 -18.91 11.91 -23.40
N SER A 315 -20.22 11.91 -23.18
CA SER A 315 -21.18 11.04 -23.85
C SER A 315 -22.53 11.75 -24.00
N GLY A 316 -23.44 11.19 -24.80
CA GLY A 316 -24.82 11.67 -24.90
C GLY A 316 -24.94 13.15 -25.26
N GLN A 317 -25.93 13.84 -24.68
CA GLN A 317 -26.12 15.27 -24.90
C GLN A 317 -25.40 16.11 -23.85
N GLY A 318 -24.95 17.30 -24.27
CA GLY A 318 -24.33 18.28 -23.39
C GLY A 318 -24.32 19.70 -23.97
N LYS A 319 -24.07 20.68 -23.10
CA LYS A 319 -23.89 22.09 -23.43
C LYS A 319 -22.39 22.42 -23.38
N TYR A 320 -21.90 23.04 -24.44
CA TYR A 320 -20.52 23.52 -24.53
C TYR A 320 -20.52 25.04 -24.48
N HIS A 321 -19.94 25.61 -23.43
CA HIS A 321 -19.82 27.03 -23.17
C HIS A 321 -18.45 27.53 -23.63
N LEU A 322 -18.45 28.59 -24.45
CA LEU A 322 -17.27 29.32 -24.88
C LEU A 322 -16.98 30.49 -23.92
N PRO A 323 -15.75 31.05 -23.90
CA PRO A 323 -15.37 32.11 -22.96
C PRO A 323 -16.06 33.46 -23.23
N ASP A 324 -16.66 33.62 -24.42
CA ASP A 324 -17.50 34.76 -24.81
C ASP A 324 -18.95 34.66 -24.28
N GLY A 325 -19.29 33.56 -23.58
CA GLY A 325 -20.63 33.28 -23.08
C GLY A 325 -21.52 32.47 -24.04
N THR A 326 -21.09 32.21 -25.27
CA THR A 326 -21.84 31.42 -26.25
C THR A 326 -22.01 29.99 -25.77
N ILE A 327 -23.25 29.48 -25.78
CA ILE A 327 -23.58 28.10 -25.40
C ILE A 327 -23.94 27.33 -26.68
N ARG A 328 -23.47 26.10 -26.83
CA ARG A 328 -23.80 25.22 -27.97
C ARG A 328 -24.22 23.84 -27.49
N LEU A 329 -25.41 23.38 -27.89
CA LEU A 329 -25.87 22.02 -27.61
C LEU A 329 -25.27 21.03 -28.62
N GLY A 330 -24.91 19.83 -28.20
CA GLY A 330 -24.32 18.82 -29.08
C GLY A 330 -24.60 17.38 -28.66
N LEU A 331 -24.04 16.45 -29.43
CA LEU A 331 -24.01 15.01 -29.17
C LEU A 331 -22.56 14.53 -29.11
N TRP A 332 -22.20 13.80 -28.06
CA TRP A 332 -20.88 13.23 -27.81
C TRP A 332 -20.92 11.70 -27.71
N GLU A 333 -19.85 11.06 -28.14
CA GLU A 333 -19.63 9.62 -28.05
C GLU A 333 -18.12 9.38 -27.87
N ASP A 334 -17.75 8.56 -26.89
CA ASP A 334 -16.34 8.28 -26.53
C ASP A 334 -15.45 9.54 -26.38
N GLY A 335 -16.00 10.62 -25.81
CA GLY A 335 -15.30 11.90 -25.62
C GLY A 335 -15.23 12.79 -26.87
N LYS A 336 -15.67 12.31 -28.03
CA LYS A 336 -15.68 13.04 -29.30
C LYS A 336 -17.06 13.64 -29.56
N ARG A 337 -17.12 14.92 -29.95
CA ARG A 337 -18.38 15.57 -30.38
C ARG A 337 -18.73 15.10 -31.80
N ILE A 338 -19.73 14.23 -31.91
CA ILE A 338 -20.26 13.70 -33.17
C ILE A 338 -20.92 14.79 -34.00
N LYS A 339 -21.87 15.54 -33.42
CA LYS A 339 -22.50 16.70 -34.07
C LYS A 339 -22.85 17.78 -33.07
N TRP A 340 -23.03 19.00 -33.58
CA TRP A 340 -23.85 19.99 -32.88
C TRP A 340 -25.32 19.63 -33.09
N LEU A 341 -26.15 19.95 -32.11
CA LEU A 341 -27.59 19.99 -32.25
C LEU A 341 -27.94 21.44 -32.59
N GLU A 342 -28.77 21.63 -33.61
CA GLU A 342 -29.20 22.98 -34.00
C GLU A 342 -30.02 23.59 -32.88
N GLU A 343 -29.88 24.90 -32.67
CA GLU A 343 -30.68 25.61 -31.69
C GLU A 343 -32.13 25.63 -32.15
N ASP A 344 -33.03 25.13 -31.32
CA ASP A 344 -34.46 25.40 -31.48
C ASP A 344 -34.68 26.88 -31.14
N LEU A 345 -34.66 27.73 -32.17
CA LEU A 345 -34.72 29.20 -32.09
C LEU A 345 -36.10 29.73 -31.63
N SER A 346 -36.94 28.88 -31.05
CA SER A 346 -38.34 29.15 -30.67
C SER A 346 -38.52 29.89 -29.33
N VAL A 347 -37.45 30.34 -28.67
CA VAL A 347 -37.54 31.17 -27.44
C VAL A 347 -36.72 32.46 -27.55
N ASN A 348 -37.40 33.60 -27.37
CA ASN A 348 -36.86 34.94 -27.16
C ASN A 348 -36.11 35.64 -28.33
N LYS A 349 -36.83 35.85 -29.44
CA LYS A 349 -36.76 37.12 -30.19
C LYS A 349 -38.10 37.88 -30.17
N SER A 350 -38.58 38.12 -28.95
CA SER A 350 -39.73 38.98 -28.62
C SER A 350 -39.36 39.77 -27.35
N ASN A 351 -39.33 41.11 -27.31
CA ASN A 351 -39.86 42.09 -28.26
C ASN A 351 -38.84 43.14 -28.70
N HIS A 352 -38.88 43.51 -29.98
CA HIS A 352 -38.31 44.75 -30.48
C HIS A 352 -39.20 45.32 -31.58
N GLN A 353 -40.15 46.19 -31.21
CA GLN A 353 -40.59 47.33 -32.02
C GLN A 353 -41.63 48.20 -31.31
N ARG A 354 -41.32 49.51 -31.24
CA ARG A 354 -42.25 50.66 -31.17
C ARG A 354 -43.06 50.80 -29.86
N TYR A 355 -43.40 52.02 -29.43
CA TYR A 355 -43.22 53.34 -30.08
C TYR A 355 -42.08 54.15 -29.44
#